data_AF-A0A933N5H1-F1
#
_entry.id   AF-A0A933N5H1-F1
#
_cell.length_a   1.000
_cell.length_b   1.000
_cell.length_c   1.000
_cell.angle_alpha   90.00
_cell.angle_beta   90.00
_cell.angle_gamma   90.00
#
_symmetry.space_group_name_H-M   'P 1'
#
loop_
_entity.id
_entity.type
_entity.pdbx_description
1 polymer ?
#
loop_
_entity_poly.entity_id
_entity_poly.type
_entity_poly.pdbx_seq_one_letter_code
_entity_poly.pdbx_strand_id
1 'polypeptide(L)'
;MRLLVSLLLCLCIPQVWAAEANAPKLDVGKGGECVKDTQWMRKNHMHVLKHQRDETVRKGIRVEQDALKNCVECHASTSDNSVTAREDSFCVGCHRYAAVKIDCFECHASKRKQALANKDVK
;
A
#
# COMPACT_ATOMS: atom_id res chain seq x y z
N MET A 1 -12.51 43.52 -42.64
CA MET A 1 -11.84 42.24 -42.35
C MET A 1 -11.55 42.13 -40.85
N ARG A 2 -12.58 41.73 -40.08
CA ARG A 2 -12.56 41.59 -38.61
C ARG A 2 -12.60 40.10 -38.23
N LEU A 3 -11.73 39.29 -38.84
CA LEU A 3 -11.79 37.81 -38.73
C LEU A 3 -10.41 37.16 -38.52
N LEU A 4 -9.50 37.82 -37.81
CA LEU A 4 -8.16 37.28 -37.52
C LEU A 4 -7.78 37.35 -36.03
N VAL A 5 -8.76 37.29 -35.11
CA VAL A 5 -8.50 37.35 -33.65
C VAL A 5 -8.87 36.05 -32.92
N SER A 6 -9.44 35.04 -33.59
CA SER A 6 -9.98 33.85 -32.90
C SER A 6 -9.10 32.60 -32.88
N LEU A 7 -7.81 32.66 -33.23
CA LEU A 7 -6.94 31.47 -33.28
C LEU A 7 -5.87 31.43 -32.18
N LEU A 8 -6.21 31.83 -30.95
CA LEU A 8 -5.29 31.75 -29.81
C LEU A 8 -5.99 31.37 -28.49
N LEU A 9 -6.94 30.44 -28.55
CA LEU A 9 -7.66 29.96 -27.36
C LEU A 9 -7.90 28.44 -27.38
N CYS A 10 -6.87 27.63 -27.63
CA CYS A 10 -6.97 26.16 -27.55
C CYS A 10 -5.65 25.47 -27.16
N LEU A 11 -4.92 26.00 -26.16
CA LEU A 11 -3.74 25.32 -25.62
C LEU A 11 -3.66 25.27 -24.10
N CYS A 12 -4.82 25.13 -23.44
CA CYS A 12 -4.89 24.74 -22.03
C CYS A 12 -5.66 23.42 -21.94
N ILE A 13 -5.16 22.37 -22.57
CA ILE A 13 -5.59 21.01 -22.22
C ILE A 13 -4.92 20.72 -20.87
N PRO A 14 -5.66 20.64 -19.75
CA PRO A 14 -5.05 20.11 -18.54
C PRO A 14 -4.59 18.70 -18.88
N GLN A 15 -3.29 18.46 -18.75
CA GLN A 15 -2.72 17.13 -18.89
C GLN A 15 -3.34 16.28 -17.77
N VAL A 16 -4.44 15.61 -18.09
CA VAL A 16 -5.00 14.56 -17.24
C VAL A 16 -3.94 13.48 -17.22
N TRP A 17 -3.16 13.41 -16.14
CA TRP A 17 -2.19 12.36 -15.92
C TRP A 17 -2.94 11.03 -15.81
N ALA A 18 -3.04 10.31 -16.93
CA ALA A 18 -3.48 8.93 -16.97
C ALA A 18 -2.36 8.05 -16.40
N ALA A 19 -2.27 7.99 -15.08
CA ALA A 19 -1.27 7.20 -14.36
C ALA A 19 -1.90 6.05 -13.57
N GLU A 20 -2.79 5.24 -14.16
CA GLU A 20 -3.34 4.07 -13.44
C GLU A 20 -3.61 2.84 -14.33
N ALA A 21 -3.27 2.87 -15.63
CA ALA A 21 -3.61 1.77 -16.54
C ALA A 21 -2.87 0.44 -16.27
N ASN A 22 -1.76 0.47 -15.54
CA ASN A 22 -0.89 -0.69 -15.30
C ASN A 22 -0.79 -1.13 -13.83
N ALA A 23 -1.58 -0.57 -12.92
CA ALA A 23 -1.52 -0.98 -11.52
C ALA A 23 -2.02 -2.43 -11.35
N PRO A 24 -1.38 -3.26 -10.50
CA PRO A 24 -1.85 -4.61 -10.24
C PRO A 24 -3.20 -4.56 -9.50
N LYS A 25 -4.10 -5.49 -9.84
CA LYS A 25 -5.28 -5.75 -9.03
C LYS A 25 -4.85 -6.52 -7.78
N LEU A 26 -5.00 -5.91 -6.61
CA LEU A 26 -4.60 -6.46 -5.32
C LEU A 26 -5.82 -6.70 -4.44
N ASP A 27 -5.77 -7.74 -3.61
CA ASP A 27 -6.62 -7.79 -2.42
C ASP A 27 -6.07 -6.78 -1.40
N VAL A 28 -6.85 -5.75 -1.10
CA VAL A 28 -6.47 -4.65 -0.20
C VAL A 28 -6.83 -4.91 1.26
N GLY A 29 -7.40 -6.08 1.58
CA GLY A 29 -7.83 -6.43 2.92
C GLY A 29 -9.01 -5.58 3.39
N LYS A 30 -8.85 -4.90 4.52
CA LYS A 30 -9.88 -4.04 5.12
C LYS A 30 -10.19 -2.81 4.26
N GLY A 31 -9.19 -2.28 3.55
CA GLY A 31 -9.29 -1.01 2.83
C GLY A 31 -9.55 0.22 3.73
N GLY A 32 -9.82 1.37 3.10
CA GLY A 32 -10.07 2.65 3.79
C GLY A 32 -8.80 3.38 4.23
N GLU A 33 -8.94 4.27 5.21
CA GLU A 33 -7.80 4.98 5.81
C GLU A 33 -6.96 4.03 6.66
N CYS A 34 -5.66 3.98 6.36
CA CYS A 34 -4.69 3.12 7.03
C CYS A 34 -3.57 3.99 7.64
N VAL A 35 -2.30 3.75 7.28
CA VAL A 35 -1.15 4.49 7.85
C VAL A 35 -0.99 5.88 7.22
N LYS A 36 -1.09 5.97 5.89
CA LYS A 36 -1.00 7.19 5.06
C LYS A 36 -1.79 6.99 3.76
N ASP A 37 -1.96 8.07 3.01
CA ASP A 37 -2.56 8.05 1.66
C ASP A 37 -1.86 7.08 0.70
N THR A 38 -2.65 6.43 -0.16
CA THR A 38 -2.16 5.45 -1.14
C THR A 38 -1.05 6.00 -2.04
N GLN A 39 -1.22 7.21 -2.57
CA GLN A 39 -0.22 7.88 -3.41
C GLN A 39 1.09 8.11 -2.65
N TRP A 40 1.00 8.48 -1.37
CA TRP A 40 2.17 8.70 -0.53
C TRP A 40 2.87 7.37 -0.21
N MET A 41 2.10 6.32 0.13
CA MET A 41 2.64 5.00 0.43
C MET A 41 3.37 4.39 -0.76
N ARG A 42 2.82 4.46 -1.97
CA ARG A 42 3.50 3.95 -3.19
C ARG A 42 4.89 4.57 -3.40
N LYS A 43 5.09 5.83 -2.99
CA LYS A 43 6.38 6.54 -3.10
C LYS A 43 7.31 6.31 -1.90
N ASN A 44 6.75 6.12 -0.71
CA ASN A 44 7.51 6.21 0.55
C ASN A 44 7.53 4.92 1.37
N HIS A 45 6.80 3.87 1.00
CA HIS A 45 6.63 2.66 1.83
C HIS A 45 7.94 2.08 2.38
N MET A 46 8.96 1.88 1.55
CA MET A 46 10.25 1.33 1.97
C MET A 46 11.08 2.30 2.80
N HIS A 47 10.91 3.62 2.63
CA HIS A 47 11.56 4.61 3.47
C HIS A 47 11.00 4.55 4.89
N VAL A 48 9.68 4.45 5.03
CA VAL A 48 9.02 4.27 6.34
C VAL A 48 9.49 2.99 7.01
N LEU A 49 9.50 1.86 6.29
CA LEU A 49 9.91 0.57 6.87
C LEU A 49 11.39 0.58 7.33
N LYS A 50 12.29 1.19 6.56
CA LYS A 50 13.71 1.32 6.93
C LYS A 50 13.90 2.25 8.13
N HIS A 51 13.23 3.41 8.12
CA HIS A 51 13.28 4.36 9.21
C HIS A 51 12.78 3.72 10.50
N GLN A 52 11.59 3.12 10.49
CA GLN A 52 11.00 2.47 11.65
C GLN A 52 11.87 1.32 12.17
N ARG A 53 12.50 0.54 11.28
CA ARG A 53 13.46 -0.50 11.67
C ARG A 53 14.62 0.09 12.46
N ASP A 54 15.24 1.15 11.96
CA ASP A 54 16.41 1.75 12.59
C ASP A 54 16.03 2.44 13.92
N GLU A 55 14.90 3.13 13.98
CA GLU A 55 14.35 3.69 15.23
C GLU A 55 14.08 2.60 16.27
N THR A 56 13.41 1.52 15.88
CA THR A 56 13.03 0.44 16.80
C THR A 56 14.24 -0.36 17.28
N VAL A 57 15.09 -0.81 16.35
CA VAL A 57 16.18 -1.76 16.66
C VAL A 57 17.39 -1.05 17.24
N ARG A 58 17.76 0.13 16.72
CA ARG A 58 19.01 0.80 17.11
C ARG A 58 18.80 1.81 18.23
N LYS A 59 17.63 2.48 18.24
CA LYS A 59 17.33 3.55 19.20
C LYS A 59 16.31 3.16 20.26
N GLY A 60 15.63 2.02 20.09
CA GLY A 60 14.56 1.57 20.99
C GLY A 60 13.26 2.35 20.89
N ILE A 61 13.14 3.27 19.92
CA ILE A 61 11.97 4.14 19.74
C ILE A 61 10.91 3.37 18.94
N ARG A 62 9.69 3.27 19.49
CA ARG A 62 8.58 2.53 18.89
C ARG A 62 7.43 3.48 18.58
N VAL A 63 7.34 3.90 17.32
CA VAL A 63 6.19 4.65 16.82
C VAL A 63 5.11 3.66 16.39
N GLU A 64 3.96 3.68 17.06
CA GLU A 64 2.90 2.69 16.87
C GLU A 64 2.27 2.77 15.47
N GLN A 65 2.02 3.98 14.96
CA GLN A 65 1.31 4.19 13.68
C GLN A 65 1.99 3.50 12.48
N ASP A 66 3.33 3.48 12.47
CA ASP A 66 4.18 2.97 11.38
C ASP A 66 4.65 1.53 11.65
N ALA A 67 4.13 0.88 12.69
CA ALA A 67 4.49 -0.48 13.03
C ALA A 67 4.01 -1.47 11.95
N LEU A 68 4.89 -2.43 11.58
CA LEU A 68 4.60 -3.46 10.57
C LEU A 68 3.28 -4.21 10.82
N LYS A 69 2.94 -4.42 12.09
CA LYS A 69 1.67 -5.07 12.49
C LYS A 69 0.44 -4.31 11.98
N ASN A 70 0.46 -2.97 11.96
CA ASN A 70 -0.68 -2.18 11.50
C ASN A 70 -0.86 -2.31 9.99
N CYS A 71 0.25 -2.42 9.25
CA CYS A 71 0.21 -2.73 7.82
C CYS A 71 -0.46 -4.09 7.58
N VAL A 72 -0.10 -5.12 8.36
CA VAL A 72 -0.71 -6.46 8.26
C VAL A 72 -2.18 -6.45 8.66
N GLU A 73 -2.56 -5.74 9.72
CA GLU A 73 -3.97 -5.62 10.14
C GLU A 73 -4.86 -4.97 9.07
N CYS A 74 -4.33 -4.00 8.32
CA CYS A 74 -5.04 -3.34 7.22
C CYS A 74 -5.07 -4.19 5.94
N HIS A 75 -3.93 -4.75 5.53
CA HIS A 75 -3.75 -5.34 4.20
C HIS A 75 -3.89 -6.85 4.14
N ALA A 76 -3.95 -7.54 5.28
CA ALA A 76 -4.25 -8.95 5.29
C ALA A 76 -5.64 -9.19 4.69
N SER A 77 -5.72 -10.17 3.80
CA SER A 77 -6.99 -10.56 3.19
C SER A 77 -8.03 -10.90 4.25
N THR A 78 -9.27 -10.51 4.03
CA THR A 78 -10.37 -10.87 4.93
C THR A 78 -10.75 -12.36 4.84
N SER A 79 -10.36 -13.06 3.77
CA SER A 79 -10.68 -14.48 3.58
C SER A 79 -9.72 -15.43 4.31
N ASP A 80 -8.43 -15.13 4.32
CA ASP A 80 -7.39 -16.02 4.89
C ASP A 80 -6.50 -15.36 5.97
N ASN A 81 -6.78 -14.08 6.28
CA ASN A 81 -6.05 -13.27 7.24
C ASN A 81 -4.56 -13.09 6.93
N SER A 82 -4.12 -13.23 5.67
CA SER A 82 -2.72 -13.15 5.28
C SER A 82 -2.43 -12.06 4.25
N VAL A 83 -1.22 -11.51 4.31
CA VAL A 83 -0.65 -10.64 3.26
C VAL A 83 0.23 -11.39 2.25
N THR A 84 0.41 -12.70 2.41
CA THR A 84 1.31 -13.51 1.56
C THR A 84 0.73 -14.85 1.09
N ALA A 85 -0.50 -15.21 1.44
CA ALA A 85 -1.03 -16.55 1.18
C ALA A 85 -1.31 -16.84 -0.31
N ARG A 86 -1.49 -15.79 -1.13
CA ARG A 86 -1.90 -15.88 -2.53
C ARG A 86 -1.12 -14.90 -3.39
N GLU A 87 -1.13 -15.12 -4.70
CA GLU A 87 -0.45 -14.23 -5.65
C GLU A 87 -1.02 -12.81 -5.70
N ASP A 88 -2.31 -12.66 -5.37
CA ASP A 88 -3.04 -11.39 -5.29
C ASP A 88 -3.05 -10.79 -3.88
N SER A 89 -2.50 -11.49 -2.87
CA SER A 89 -2.34 -10.93 -1.53
C SER A 89 -1.49 -9.67 -1.58
N PHE A 90 -1.90 -8.62 -0.86
CA PHE A 90 -1.37 -7.26 -1.02
C PHE A 90 0.15 -7.16 -1.14
N CYS A 91 0.89 -7.70 -0.16
CA CYS A 91 2.35 -7.59 -0.13
C CYS A 91 2.98 -8.34 -1.30
N VAL A 92 2.54 -9.58 -1.58
CA VAL A 92 3.08 -10.41 -2.67
C VAL A 92 2.74 -9.82 -4.03
N GLY A 93 1.49 -9.45 -4.28
CA GLY A 93 1.06 -8.92 -5.57
C GLY A 93 1.75 -7.61 -5.93
N CYS A 94 1.92 -6.70 -4.96
CA CYS A 94 2.64 -5.46 -5.16
C CYS A 94 4.14 -5.69 -5.39
N HIS A 95 4.76 -6.56 -4.60
CA HIS A 95 6.19 -6.87 -4.74
C HIS A 95 6.50 -7.64 -6.04
N ARG A 96 5.59 -8.50 -6.50
CA ARG A 96 5.65 -9.15 -7.81
C ARG A 96 5.58 -8.13 -8.93
N TYR A 97 4.65 -7.18 -8.86
CA TYR A 97 4.55 -6.08 -9.82
C TYR A 97 5.83 -5.22 -9.85
N ALA A 98 6.42 -4.96 -8.69
CA ALA A 98 7.67 -4.21 -8.57
C ALA A 98 8.94 -5.02 -8.87
N ALA A 99 8.81 -6.33 -9.17
CA ALA A 99 9.93 -7.27 -9.33
C ALA A 99 10.89 -7.31 -8.12
N VAL A 100 10.36 -7.18 -6.90
CA VAL A 100 11.11 -7.21 -5.64
C VAL A 100 10.79 -8.49 -4.89
N LYS A 101 11.81 -9.25 -4.49
CA LYS A 101 11.63 -10.37 -3.56
C LYS A 101 11.37 -9.82 -2.16
N ILE A 102 10.30 -10.27 -1.52
CA ILE A 102 10.02 -9.97 -0.11
C ILE A 102 10.56 -11.08 0.79
N ASP A 103 11.31 -10.72 1.82
CA ASP A 103 11.95 -11.61 2.80
C ASP A 103 11.49 -11.34 4.25
N CYS A 104 10.69 -10.28 4.46
CA CYS A 104 10.28 -9.84 5.79
C CYS A 104 9.58 -10.96 6.58
N PHE A 105 8.81 -11.79 5.88
CA PHE A 105 7.97 -12.83 6.47
C PHE A 105 8.67 -14.18 6.66
N GLU A 106 9.98 -14.27 6.40
CA GLU A 106 10.78 -15.41 6.85
C GLU A 106 10.84 -15.47 8.38
N CYS A 107 10.77 -14.30 9.04
CA CYS A 107 10.76 -14.17 10.50
C CYS A 107 9.51 -13.44 11.05
N HIS A 108 8.93 -12.49 10.30
CA HIS A 108 7.76 -11.76 10.77
C HIS A 108 6.44 -12.47 10.46
N ALA A 109 5.44 -12.28 11.32
CA ALA A 109 4.09 -12.81 11.09
C ALA A 109 3.46 -12.15 9.85
N SER A 110 3.04 -12.98 8.89
CA SER A 110 2.31 -12.53 7.69
C SER A 110 0.79 -12.54 7.85
N LYS A 111 0.31 -12.88 9.05
CA LYS A 111 -1.12 -12.97 9.36
C LYS A 111 -1.50 -11.99 10.46
N ARG A 112 -2.76 -11.54 10.43
CA ARG A 112 -3.33 -10.76 11.54
C ARG A 112 -3.14 -11.49 12.85
N LYS A 113 -2.79 -10.75 13.90
CA LYS A 113 -2.71 -11.34 15.23
C LYS A 113 -4.16 -11.54 15.67
N GLN A 114 -4.65 -12.77 15.59
CA GLN A 114 -6.04 -13.11 15.87
C GLN A 114 -6.47 -12.51 17.23
N ALA A 115 -7.28 -11.47 17.21
CA ALA A 115 -8.20 -11.17 18.31
C ALA A 115 -9.61 -11.69 18.01
N LEU A 116 -9.86 -12.29 16.83
CA LEU A 116 -11.22 -12.49 16.28
C LEU A 116 -11.41 -13.76 15.43
N ALA A 117 -10.53 -14.77 15.48
CA ALA A 117 -10.83 -16.05 14.81
C ALA A 117 -11.96 -16.86 15.48
N ASN A 118 -12.49 -16.40 16.62
CA ASN A 118 -13.49 -17.09 17.43
C ASN A 118 -14.69 -16.22 17.83
N LYS A 119 -15.13 -15.25 16.99
CA LYS A 119 -16.37 -14.51 17.31
C LYS A 119 -17.59 -14.80 16.44
N ASP A 120 -17.44 -15.41 15.27
CA ASP A 120 -18.59 -15.60 14.37
C ASP A 120 -18.74 -17.04 13.84
N VAL A 121 -18.43 -18.04 14.69
CA VAL A 121 -19.02 -19.38 14.58
C VAL A 121 -19.93 -19.58 15.79
N LYS A 122 -21.13 -18.98 15.73
CA LYS A 122 -22.31 -19.43 16.44
C LYS A 122 -23.55 -19.12 15.59
#